data_AF-A0A4R4MUH1-F1
#
_entry.id   AF-A0A4R4MUH1-F1
#
_cell.length_a   1.000
_cell.length_b   1.000
_cell.length_c   1.000
_cell.angle_alpha   90.00
_cell.angle_beta   90.00
_cell.angle_gamma   90.00
#
_symmetry.space_group_name_H-M   'P 1'
#
loop_
_entity.id
_entity.type
_entity.pdbx_description
1 polymer ?
#
loop_
_entity_poly.entity_id
_entity_poly.type
_entity_poly.pdbx_seq_one_letter_code
_entity_poly.pdbx_strand_id
1 'polypeptide(L)'
;MIAATNPQKRQERTRSPERMMWRCVFPGHTDQVRQARRMVEALFAGTGRENDAGLIVSELATNTLLHTRSGQVGGWFGVEIRLPDDGPAYLGVYDLGGAGIPQIKRQRVVQEER
;
A
#
# COMPACT_ATOMS: atom_id res chain seq x y z
N MET A 1 -12.99 -38.97 0.47
CA MET A 1 -11.73 -38.60 -0.22
C MET A 1 -11.79 -37.11 -0.55
N ILE A 2 -11.10 -36.27 0.23
CA ILE A 2 -11.10 -34.81 0.08
C ILE A 2 -9.79 -34.47 -0.63
N ALA A 3 -9.86 -33.98 -1.86
CA ALA A 3 -8.70 -33.57 -2.62
C ALA A 3 -8.05 -32.36 -1.93
N ALA A 4 -6.83 -32.55 -1.42
CA ALA A 4 -6.03 -31.50 -0.82
C ALA A 4 -5.72 -30.44 -1.89
N THR A 5 -6.17 -29.21 -1.65
CA THR A 5 -5.84 -28.06 -2.48
C THR A 5 -4.34 -27.80 -2.33
N ASN A 6 -3.59 -27.99 -3.42
CA ASN A 6 -2.13 -27.85 -3.46
C ASN A 6 -1.70 -26.43 -3.02
N PRO A 7 -0.95 -26.28 -1.89
CA PRO A 7 -0.54 -24.99 -1.36
C PRO A 7 0.57 -24.29 -2.20
N GLN A 8 1.15 -24.98 -3.18
CA GLN A 8 2.30 -24.46 -3.95
C GLN A 8 1.91 -23.43 -5.02
N LYS A 9 0.63 -23.31 -5.40
CA LYS A 9 0.17 -22.34 -6.42
C LYS A 9 0.12 -20.88 -5.95
N ARG A 10 0.30 -20.59 -4.65
CA ARG A 10 0.29 -19.20 -4.15
C ARG A 10 1.64 -18.49 -4.28
N GLN A 11 2.73 -19.23 -4.51
CA GLN A 11 4.10 -18.71 -4.48
C GLN A 11 4.69 -18.43 -5.87
N GLU A 12 3.96 -18.71 -6.94
CA GLU A 12 4.33 -18.39 -8.32
C GLU A 12 3.48 -17.23 -8.88
N ARG A 13 3.41 -16.12 -8.14
CA ARG A 13 3.15 -14.82 -8.80
C ARG A 13 4.48 -14.36 -9.38
N THR A 14 4.84 -15.02 -10.47
CA THR A 14 5.65 -14.52 -11.58
C THR A 14 6.65 -13.44 -11.20
N ARG A 15 7.91 -13.85 -11.05
CA ARG A 15 9.06 -13.00 -11.38
C ARG A 15 9.02 -12.68 -12.89
N SER A 16 8.02 -11.91 -13.30
CA SER A 16 8.21 -11.01 -14.43
C SER A 16 9.39 -10.12 -14.04
N PRO A 17 10.30 -9.77 -14.96
CA PRO A 17 11.33 -8.82 -14.63
C PRO A 17 10.61 -7.53 -14.22
N GLU A 18 10.59 -7.24 -12.92
CA GLU A 18 10.08 -5.99 -12.39
C GLU A 18 11.00 -4.93 -13.01
N ARG A 19 10.54 -4.18 -14.02
CA ARG A 19 11.42 -3.15 -14.62
C ARG A 19 11.88 -2.19 -13.53
N MET A 20 11.00 -1.91 -12.56
CA MET A 20 11.29 -0.98 -11.49
C MET A 20 10.56 -1.33 -10.18
N MET A 21 11.35 -1.41 -9.11
CA MET A 21 10.93 -1.49 -7.71
C MET A 21 11.49 -0.27 -7.00
N TRP A 22 10.64 0.49 -6.31
CA TRP A 22 11.06 1.60 -5.45
C TRP A 22 10.69 1.34 -4.01
N ARG A 23 11.60 1.71 -3.11
CA ARG A 23 11.38 1.68 -1.67
C ARG A 23 11.88 2.97 -1.05
N CYS A 24 11.05 3.58 -0.22
CA CYS A 24 11.41 4.79 0.51
C CYS A 24 10.91 4.71 1.95
N VAL A 25 11.69 5.24 2.87
CA VAL A 25 11.36 5.29 4.31
C VAL A 25 11.06 6.72 4.68
N PHE A 26 9.99 6.92 5.43
CA PHE A 26 9.53 8.21 5.90
C PHE A 26 9.51 8.24 7.43
N PRO A 27 9.92 9.35 8.05
CA PRO A 27 9.67 9.58 9.47
C PRO A 27 8.19 9.45 9.82
N GLY A 28 7.89 9.04 11.05
CA GLY A 28 6.56 8.83 11.61
C GLY A 28 5.72 10.08 11.83
N HIS A 29 5.85 11.10 10.98
CA HIS A 29 5.17 12.38 11.13
C HIS A 29 4.06 12.55 10.09
N THR A 30 2.99 13.24 10.45
CA THR A 30 1.80 13.41 9.60
C THR A 30 2.07 14.20 8.32
N ASP A 31 3.04 15.11 8.33
CA ASP A 31 3.48 15.86 7.14
C ASP A 31 4.13 14.95 6.07
N GLN A 32 4.69 13.80 6.49
CA GLN A 32 5.31 12.84 5.58
C GLN A 32 4.30 12.09 4.71
N VAL A 33 3.01 12.07 5.09
CA VAL A 33 1.94 11.53 4.23
C VAL A 33 1.88 12.29 2.91
N ARG A 34 1.99 13.62 2.95
CA ARG A 34 2.01 14.45 1.73
C ARG A 34 3.24 14.19 0.88
N GLN A 35 4.39 13.94 1.51
CA GLN A 35 5.64 13.68 0.81
C GLN A 35 5.62 12.31 0.13
N ALA A 36 5.11 11.28 0.83
CA ALA A 36 4.87 9.95 0.27
C ALA A 36 3.89 10.00 -0.91
N ARG A 37 2.79 10.74 -0.78
CA ARG A 37 1.83 10.96 -1.85
C ARG A 37 2.49 11.54 -3.11
N ARG A 38 3.22 12.65 -2.97
CA ARG A 38 3.88 13.33 -4.09
C ARG A 38 4.91 12.44 -4.80
N MET A 39 5.67 11.66 -4.03
CA MET A 39 6.61 10.69 -4.59
C MET A 39 5.89 9.65 -5.45
N VAL A 40 4.79 9.09 -4.95
CA VAL A 40 4.02 8.06 -5.67
C VAL A 40 3.36 8.65 -6.91
N GLU A 41 2.75 9.83 -6.81
CA GLU A 41 2.17 10.54 -7.96
C GLU A 41 3.22 10.77 -9.05
N ALA A 42 4.44 11.15 -8.68
CA ALA A 42 5.54 11.34 -9.62
C ALA A 42 5.97 10.02 -10.29
N LEU A 43 6.01 8.91 -9.55
CA LEU A 43 6.34 7.59 -10.10
C LEU A 43 5.25 7.03 -11.03
N PHE A 44 4.01 7.48 -10.86
CA PHE A 44 2.88 7.11 -11.71
C PHE A 44 2.61 8.14 -12.83
N ALA A 45 3.42 9.19 -12.97
CA ALA A 45 3.17 10.25 -13.94
C ALA A 45 3.07 9.72 -15.38
N GLY A 46 2.00 10.09 -16.08
CA GLY A 46 1.70 9.64 -17.44
C GLY A 46 0.93 8.32 -17.53
N THR A 47 0.63 7.68 -16.40
CA THR A 47 -0.16 6.44 -16.36
C THR A 47 -1.67 6.69 -16.34
N GLY A 48 -2.11 7.91 -16.00
CA GLY A 48 -3.51 8.25 -15.76
C GLY A 48 -4.06 7.71 -14.43
N ARG A 49 -3.19 7.17 -13.57
CA ARG A 49 -3.51 6.58 -12.25
C ARG A 49 -2.80 7.28 -11.09
N GLU A 50 -2.22 8.45 -11.34
CA GLU A 50 -1.45 9.24 -10.38
C GLU A 50 -2.29 9.53 -9.13
N ASN A 51 -3.51 10.05 -9.33
CA ASN A 51 -4.41 10.41 -8.23
C ASN A 51 -4.87 9.18 -7.43
N ASP A 52 -5.15 8.07 -8.10
CA ASP A 52 -5.54 6.80 -7.47
C ASP A 52 -4.39 6.27 -6.58
N ALA A 53 -3.19 6.20 -7.15
CA ALA A 53 -1.98 5.75 -6.44
C ALA A 53 -1.66 6.66 -5.25
N GLY A 54 -1.74 7.98 -5.44
CA GLY A 54 -1.55 8.97 -4.39
C GLY A 54 -2.58 8.84 -3.27
N LEU A 55 -3.85 8.60 -3.59
CA LEU A 55 -4.91 8.37 -2.60
C LEU A 55 -4.63 7.10 -1.79
N ILE A 56 -4.34 5.98 -2.46
CA ILE A 56 -4.05 4.69 -1.80
C ILE A 56 -2.91 4.85 -0.80
N VAL A 57 -1.78 5.45 -1.19
CA VAL A 57 -0.66 5.65 -0.26
C VAL A 57 -1.01 6.62 0.86
N SER A 58 -1.80 7.67 0.59
CA SER A 58 -2.21 8.61 1.63
C SER A 58 -3.03 7.91 2.72
N GLU A 59 -4.00 7.09 2.33
CA GLU A 59 -4.84 6.33 3.26
C GLU A 59 -4.05 5.28 4.04
N LEU A 60 -3.20 4.51 3.34
CA LEU A 60 -2.35 3.51 3.99
C LEU A 60 -1.38 4.14 4.98
N ALA A 61 -0.67 5.21 4.60
CA ALA A 61 0.26 5.92 5.47
C ALA A 61 -0.46 6.56 6.66
N THR A 62 -1.63 7.17 6.44
CA THR A 62 -2.44 7.75 7.53
C THR A 62 -2.87 6.68 8.52
N ASN A 63 -3.36 5.54 8.05
CA ASN A 63 -3.71 4.41 8.92
C ASN A 63 -2.49 3.91 9.69
N THR A 64 -1.34 3.78 9.04
CA THR A 64 -0.08 3.41 9.69
C THR A 64 0.27 4.37 10.83
N LEU A 65 0.21 5.68 10.61
CA LEU A 65 0.52 6.67 11.63
C LEU A 65 -0.50 6.67 12.78
N LEU A 66 -1.80 6.52 12.47
CA LEU A 66 -2.87 6.58 13.47
C LEU A 66 -2.97 5.31 14.32
N HIS A 67 -2.59 4.15 13.78
CA HIS A 67 -2.95 2.86 14.39
C HIS A 67 -1.75 1.98 14.75
N THR A 68 -0.52 2.42 14.49
CA THR A 68 0.68 1.63 14.79
C THR A 68 1.73 2.43 15.55
N ARG A 69 2.78 1.75 15.98
CA ARG A 69 3.95 2.39 16.60
C ARG A 69 4.70 3.32 15.64
N SER A 70 4.41 3.26 14.34
CA SER A 70 5.02 4.16 13.34
C SER A 70 4.70 5.63 13.59
N GLY A 71 3.58 5.97 14.22
CA GLY A 71 3.24 7.37 14.58
C GLY A 71 3.82 7.85 15.91
N GLN A 72 4.58 7.01 16.64
CA GLN A 72 5.19 7.37 17.92
C GLN A 72 6.54 8.08 17.71
N VAL A 73 7.08 8.66 18.79
CA VAL A 73 8.40 9.31 18.76
C VAL A 73 9.47 8.33 18.26
N GLY A 74 10.20 8.72 17.22
CA GLY A 74 11.20 7.88 16.56
C GLY A 74 10.64 6.80 15.63
N GLY A 75 9.32 6.77 15.42
CA GLY A 75 8.65 5.88 14.47
C GLY A 75 8.95 6.22 13.02
N TRP A 76 8.67 5.26 12.13
CA TRP A 76 8.81 5.40 10.69
C TRP A 76 7.85 4.46 9.96
N PHE A 77 7.63 4.73 8.68
CA PHE A 77 6.94 3.80 7.78
C PHE A 77 7.67 3.70 6.44
N GLY A 78 7.58 2.53 5.80
CA GLY A 78 8.16 2.28 4.49
C GLY A 78 7.09 2.28 3.42
N VAL A 79 7.37 2.86 2.25
CA VAL A 79 6.53 2.74 1.05
C VAL A 79 7.26 1.90 0.03
N GLU A 80 6.58 0.92 -0.56
CA GLU A 80 7.08 0.08 -1.64
C GLU A 80 6.16 0.16 -2.85
N ILE A 81 6.75 0.30 -4.02
CA ILE A 81 6.05 0.37 -5.30
C ILE A 81 6.71 -0.61 -6.26
N ARG A 82 5.90 -1.50 -6.85
CA ARG A 82 6.33 -2.39 -7.94
C ARG A 82 5.51 -2.10 -9.18
N LEU A 83 6.21 -1.77 -10.28
CA LEU A 83 5.61 -1.54 -11.60
C LEU A 83 6.10 -2.65 -12.55
N PRO A 84 5.38 -3.77 -12.67
CA PRO A 84 5.67 -4.77 -13.68
C PRO A 84 5.29 -4.26 -15.08
N ASP A 85 5.95 -4.80 -16.10
CA ASP A 85 5.69 -4.46 -17.51
C ASP A 85 4.28 -4.84 -17.95
N ASP A 86 3.88 -6.03 -17.52
CA ASP A 86 2.56 -6.58 -17.76
C ASP A 86 1.94 -6.93 -16.41
N GLY A 87 0.80 -6.29 -16.11
CA GLY A 87 -0.01 -6.59 -14.94
C GLY A 87 -0.24 -5.40 -14.01
N PRO A 88 -0.84 -5.66 -12.83
CA PRO A 88 -1.19 -4.60 -11.90
C PRO A 88 0.06 -4.05 -11.20
N ALA A 89 0.04 -2.75 -10.93
CA ALA A 89 0.96 -2.15 -9.98
C ALA A 89 0.68 -2.65 -8.56
N TYR A 90 1.74 -2.79 -7.75
CA TYR A 90 1.63 -3.11 -6.33
C TYR A 90 2.12 -1.92 -5.50
N LEU A 91 1.28 -1.48 -4.56
CA LEU A 91 1.58 -0.44 -3.61
C LEU A 91 1.51 -1.03 -2.20
N GLY A 92 2.58 -0.90 -1.43
CA GLY A 92 2.67 -1.39 -0.06
C GLY A 92 3.13 -0.32 0.91
N VAL A 93 2.58 -0.33 2.13
CA VAL A 93 3.09 0.43 3.27
C VAL A 93 3.47 -0.54 4.37
N TYR A 94 4.68 -0.39 4.89
CA TYR A 94 5.24 -1.17 5.99
C TYR A 94 5.26 -0.31 7.24
N ASP A 95 4.83 -0.88 8.35
CA ASP A 95 4.74 -0.20 9.63
C ASP A 95 5.44 -0.98 10.76
N LEU A 96 5.54 -0.35 11.93
CA LEU A 96 6.17 -0.93 13.11
C LEU A 96 5.21 -1.78 13.95
N GLY A 97 4.04 -2.11 13.42
CA GLY A 97 2.99 -2.87 14.10
C GLY A 97 2.21 -2.06 15.14
N GLY A 98 0.94 -2.41 15.31
CA GLY A 98 0.06 -1.88 16.35
C GLY A 98 -0.21 -2.90 17.47
N ALA A 99 -1.01 -2.50 18.46
CA ALA A 99 -1.48 -3.41 19.51
C ALA A 99 -2.68 -4.27 19.06
N GLY A 100 -3.35 -3.89 17.96
CA GLY A 100 -4.56 -4.54 17.46
C GLY A 100 -4.34 -5.43 16.24
N ILE A 101 -5.34 -6.25 15.94
CA ILE A 101 -5.42 -7.05 14.71
C ILE A 101 -6.17 -6.24 13.64
N PRO A 102 -5.68 -6.14 12.39
CA PRO A 102 -6.38 -5.45 11.31
C PRO A 102 -7.83 -5.92 11.17
N GLN A 103 -8.77 -4.99 11.21
CA GLN A 103 -10.20 -5.29 11.04
C GLN A 103 -10.65 -4.85 9.65
N ILE A 104 -11.05 -5.79 8.81
CA ILE A 104 -11.64 -5.47 7.50
C ILE A 104 -13.08 -5.00 7.73
N LYS A 105 -13.30 -3.69 7.66
CA LYS A 105 -14.65 -3.11 7.65
C LYS A 105 -15.09 -2.96 6.20
N ARG A 106 -16.23 -3.56 5.82
CA ARG A 106 -16.86 -3.27 4.52
C ARG A 106 -17.37 -1.83 4.52
N GLN A 107 -16.92 -1.03 3.57
CA GLN A 107 -17.57 0.24 3.27
C GLN A 107 -18.99 -0.07 2.77
N ARG A 108 -20.01 0.49 3.43
CA ARG A 108 -21.37 0.51 2.88
C ARG A 108 -21.39 1.53 1.76
N VAL A 109 -21.74 1.10 0.55
CA VAL A 109 -22.09 2.02 -0.52
C VAL A 109 -23.44 2.62 -0.13
N VAL A 110 -23.46 3.92 0.17
CA VAL A 110 -24.72 4.66 0.30
C VAL A 110 -25.26 4.82 -1.12
N GLN A 111 -26.39 4.17 -1.42
CA GLN A 111 -27.12 4.44 -2.65
C GLN A 111 -27.86 5.77 -2.44
N GLU A 112 -27.43 6.83 -3.12
CA GLU A 112 -28.28 7.99 -3.34
C GLU A 112 -29.38 7.57 -4.33
N GLU A 113 -30.58 7.33 -3.79
CA GLU A 113 -31.81 7.27 -4.59
C GLU A 113 -32.12 8.68 -5.13
N ARG A 114 -32.51 8.71 -6.40
CA ARG A 114 -32.72 9.89 -7.27
C ARG A 114 -33.76 10.88 -6.75
#